data_AF-A0A955VWB9-F1
#
_entry.id   AF-A0A955VWB9-F1
#
_cell.length_a   1.000
_cell.length_b   1.000
_cell.length_c   1.000
_cell.angle_alpha   90.00
_cell.angle_beta   90.00
_cell.angle_gamma   90.00
#
_symmetry.space_group_name_H-M   'P 1'
#
loop_
_entity.id
_entity.type
_entity.pdbx_description
1 polymer ?
#
loop_
_entity_poly.entity_id
_entity_poly.type
_entity_poly.pdbx_seq_one_letter_code
_entity_poly.pdbx_strand_id
1 'polypeptide(L)'
;MRALVLLLVWWVAGVAVAADVMLEGTPDEQAALQLNEQGKYIESREKAQEILNVTPDSFIATYVMAGAYFNLEANLPRALFTLRRAMKLLEDRYGLPIHDQAAEVWHRRLLSMEIWILSDMDDREGQLQVLARYNDLYKPPKEVHKMWPLLKLRRYDEAIAIGEKLIYSDLEYERRRAYNGLMAVEDERRNRQASYEWGLKGYA
;
A
#
# COMPACT_ATOMS: atom_id res chain seq x y z
N MET A 1 -33.44 -14.43 -55.58
CA MET A 1 -32.63 -13.21 -55.50
C MET A 1 -32.43 -12.87 -54.03
N ARG A 2 -31.17 -12.85 -53.58
CA ARG A 2 -30.63 -12.36 -52.29
C ARG A 2 -30.86 -13.18 -51.01
N ALA A 3 -29.75 -13.82 -50.63
CA ALA A 3 -29.40 -14.37 -49.33
C ALA A 3 -29.43 -13.32 -48.20
N LEU A 4 -29.67 -13.78 -46.98
CA LEU A 4 -29.22 -13.12 -45.76
C LEU A 4 -28.87 -14.21 -44.74
N VAL A 5 -27.57 -14.52 -44.66
CA VAL A 5 -26.96 -15.37 -43.65
C VAL A 5 -26.82 -14.54 -42.38
N LEU A 6 -27.47 -14.97 -41.30
CA LEU A 6 -27.27 -14.45 -39.95
C LEU A 6 -25.92 -14.97 -39.43
N LEU A 7 -24.91 -14.10 -39.40
CA LEU A 7 -23.67 -14.35 -38.67
C LEU A 7 -23.81 -13.82 -37.25
N LEU A 8 -24.04 -14.74 -36.31
CA LEU A 8 -23.88 -14.52 -34.87
C LEU A 8 -22.39 -14.45 -34.55
N VAL A 9 -21.88 -13.25 -34.30
CA VAL A 9 -20.54 -13.07 -33.72
C VAL A 9 -20.68 -13.17 -32.20
N TRP A 10 -20.24 -14.28 -31.63
CA TRP A 10 -20.02 -14.41 -30.20
C TRP A 10 -18.77 -13.61 -29.82
N TRP A 11 -18.96 -12.50 -29.11
CA TRP A 11 -17.88 -11.88 -28.35
C TRP A 11 -17.65 -12.72 -27.09
N VAL A 12 -16.64 -13.59 -27.13
CA VAL A 12 -16.03 -14.11 -25.90
C VAL A 12 -15.17 -12.97 -25.37
N ALA A 13 -15.74 -12.17 -24.46
CA ALA A 13 -14.95 -11.29 -23.62
C ALA A 13 -14.06 -12.19 -22.75
N GLY A 14 -12.80 -12.35 -23.16
CA GLY A 14 -11.77 -12.95 -22.33
C GLY A 14 -11.62 -12.07 -21.08
N VAL A 15 -12.14 -12.55 -19.96
CA VAL A 15 -11.71 -12.05 -18.65
C VAL A 15 -10.25 -12.47 -18.55
N ALA A 16 -9.33 -11.53 -18.78
CA ALA A 16 -7.96 -11.70 -18.39
C ALA A 16 -7.98 -11.82 -16.85
N VAL A 17 -8.01 -13.07 -16.37
CA VAL A 17 -7.67 -13.37 -14.99
C VAL A 17 -6.23 -12.91 -14.87
N ALA A 18 -6.00 -11.79 -14.18
CA ALA A 18 -4.67 -11.35 -13.84
C ALA A 18 -4.00 -12.55 -13.18
N ALA A 19 -2.98 -13.11 -13.85
CA ALA A 19 -2.17 -14.16 -13.26
C ALA A 19 -1.71 -13.63 -11.91
N ASP A 20 -1.95 -14.42 -10.86
CA ASP A 20 -1.45 -14.12 -9.53
C ASP A 20 0.07 -14.01 -9.68
N VAL A 21 0.58 -12.78 -9.71
CA VAL A 21 2.01 -12.54 -9.91
C VAL A 21 2.64 -12.99 -8.60
N MET A 22 3.02 -14.26 -8.56
CA MET A 22 3.79 -14.82 -7.47
C MET A 22 4.98 -13.90 -7.27
N LEU A 23 5.14 -13.37 -6.06
CA LEU A 23 6.28 -12.54 -5.72
C LEU A 23 7.54 -13.33 -6.04
N GLU A 24 8.33 -12.89 -7.00
CA GLU A 24 9.55 -13.62 -7.36
C GLU A 24 10.59 -13.49 -6.24
N GLY A 25 11.28 -14.60 -5.95
CA GLY A 25 12.35 -14.70 -4.97
C GLY A 25 12.86 -16.14 -4.87
N THR A 26 14.05 -16.34 -4.31
CA THR A 26 14.61 -17.67 -4.05
C THR A 26 13.73 -18.44 -3.05
N PRO A 27 13.77 -19.79 -3.02
CA PRO A 27 12.99 -20.58 -2.07
C PRO A 27 13.20 -20.16 -0.61
N ASP A 28 14.42 -19.78 -0.23
CA ASP A 28 14.71 -19.31 1.13
C ASP A 28 14.09 -17.93 1.41
N GLU A 29 14.16 -17.00 0.45
CA GLU A 29 13.50 -15.69 0.56
C GLU A 29 11.98 -15.84 0.67
N GLN A 30 11.38 -16.75 -0.10
CA GLN A 30 9.95 -17.06 -0.02
C GLN A 30 9.58 -17.68 1.33
N ALA A 31 10.41 -18.58 1.86
CA ALA A 31 10.19 -19.14 3.19
C ALA A 31 10.25 -18.06 4.28
N ALA A 32 11.25 -17.16 4.23
CA ALA A 32 11.36 -16.04 5.17
C ALA A 32 10.15 -15.10 5.07
N LEU A 33 9.72 -14.78 3.85
CA LEU A 33 8.56 -13.95 3.58
C LEU A 33 7.28 -14.57 4.14
N GLN A 34 7.05 -15.86 3.89
CA GLN A 34 5.87 -16.56 4.35
C GLN A 34 5.80 -16.61 5.89
N LEU A 35 6.93 -16.81 6.57
CA LEU A 35 6.98 -16.71 8.04
C LEU A 35 6.57 -15.32 8.51
N ASN A 36 7.04 -14.27 7.84
CA ASN A 36 6.71 -12.89 8.17
C ASN A 36 5.21 -12.61 7.98
N GLU A 37 4.63 -13.07 6.88
CA GLU A 37 3.20 -12.93 6.58
C GLU A 37 2.30 -13.72 7.53
N GLN A 38 2.81 -14.83 8.07
CA GLN A 38 2.13 -15.61 9.12
C GLN A 38 2.27 -15.00 10.52
N GLY A 39 2.97 -13.87 10.67
CA GLY A 39 3.23 -13.22 11.96
C GLY A 39 4.27 -13.94 12.82
N LYS A 40 5.02 -14.89 12.26
CA LYS A 40 6.12 -15.62 12.93
C LYS A 40 7.39 -14.78 12.86
N TYR A 41 7.36 -13.63 13.51
CA TYR A 41 8.36 -12.59 13.29
C TYR A 41 9.75 -12.98 13.79
N ILE A 42 9.86 -13.77 14.87
CA ILE A 42 11.15 -14.26 15.38
C ILE A 42 11.80 -15.16 14.33
N GLU A 43 11.08 -16.18 13.86
CA GLU A 43 11.55 -17.13 12.87
C GLU A 43 11.85 -16.44 11.53
N SER A 44 11.00 -15.50 11.11
CA SER A 44 11.24 -14.72 9.89
C SER A 44 12.51 -13.87 9.99
N ARG A 45 12.81 -13.30 11.16
CA ARG A 45 14.02 -12.50 11.41
C ARG A 45 15.27 -13.35 11.34
N GLU A 46 15.24 -14.52 12.00
CA GLU A 46 16.35 -15.48 11.99
C GLU A 46 16.62 -15.97 10.58
N LYS A 47 15.59 -16.39 9.84
CA LYS A 47 15.71 -16.82 8.45
C LYS A 47 16.22 -15.70 7.54
N ALA A 48 15.73 -14.46 7.70
CA ALA A 48 16.24 -13.32 6.96
C ALA A 48 17.72 -13.04 7.27
N GLN A 49 18.14 -13.20 8.53
CA GLN A 49 19.55 -13.03 8.91
C GLN A 49 20.44 -14.09 8.27
N GLU A 50 20.00 -15.35 8.22
CA GLU A 50 20.72 -16.43 7.52
C GLU A 50 20.94 -16.10 6.05
N ILE A 51 19.89 -15.64 5.37
CA ILE A 51 19.97 -15.23 3.96
C ILE A 51 20.94 -14.06 3.80
N LEU A 52 20.83 -13.01 4.62
CA LEU A 52 21.67 -11.81 4.53
C LEU A 52 23.15 -12.06 4.86
N ASN A 53 23.46 -13.13 5.62
CA ASN A 53 24.84 -13.54 5.87
C ASN A 53 25.51 -14.12 4.61
N VAL A 54 24.74 -14.68 3.68
CA VAL A 54 25.23 -15.25 2.42
C VAL A 54 25.06 -14.27 1.25
N THR A 55 23.91 -13.61 1.19
CA THR A 55 23.47 -12.72 0.10
C THR A 55 23.10 -11.35 0.69
N PRO A 56 24.08 -10.50 1.03
CA PRO A 56 23.85 -9.23 1.74
C PRO A 56 23.09 -8.17 0.93
N ASP A 57 22.91 -8.39 -0.38
CA ASP A 57 22.16 -7.56 -1.31
C ASP A 57 20.76 -8.10 -1.63
N SER A 58 20.29 -9.13 -0.90
CA SER A 58 18.90 -9.59 -0.99
C SER A 58 17.93 -8.52 -0.48
N PHE A 59 17.24 -7.83 -1.39
CA PHE A 59 16.23 -6.85 -1.03
C PHE A 59 15.01 -7.51 -0.36
N ILE A 60 14.69 -8.76 -0.70
CA ILE A 60 13.57 -9.49 -0.10
C ILE A 60 13.87 -9.85 1.35
N ALA A 61 15.04 -10.43 1.64
CA ALA A 61 15.43 -10.70 3.02
C ALA A 61 15.58 -9.40 3.84
N THR A 62 16.06 -8.32 3.22
CA THR A 62 16.10 -6.99 3.84
C THR A 62 14.69 -6.47 4.16
N TYR A 63 13.72 -6.66 3.26
CA TYR A 63 12.30 -6.33 3.50
C TYR A 63 11.72 -7.15 4.66
N VAL A 64 11.98 -8.46 4.71
CA VAL A 64 11.52 -9.33 5.82
C VAL A 64 12.10 -8.87 7.15
N MET A 65 13.40 -8.53 7.17
CA MET A 65 14.06 -7.98 8.36
C MET A 65 13.41 -6.67 8.82
N ALA A 66 13.08 -5.76 7.89
CA ALA A 66 12.34 -4.54 8.21
C ALA A 66 10.95 -4.84 8.80
N GLY A 67 10.23 -5.81 8.24
CA GLY A 67 8.94 -6.28 8.76
C GLY A 67 9.04 -6.84 10.18
N ALA A 68 10.11 -7.56 10.51
CA ALA A 68 10.37 -8.03 11.87
C ALA A 68 10.65 -6.86 12.83
N TYR A 69 11.48 -5.88 12.46
CA TYR A 69 11.70 -4.69 13.29
C TYR A 69 10.43 -3.87 13.52
N PHE A 70 9.56 -3.81 12.51
CA PHE A 70 8.29 -3.11 12.59
C PHE A 70 7.31 -3.81 13.55
N ASN A 71 7.08 -5.11 13.37
CA ASN A 71 6.00 -5.80 14.08
C ASN A 71 6.41 -6.46 15.40
N LEU A 72 7.65 -6.97 15.51
CA LEU A 72 8.12 -7.67 16.72
C LEU A 72 8.70 -6.70 17.73
N GLU A 73 9.60 -5.83 17.27
CA GLU A 73 10.43 -5.00 18.14
C GLU A 73 9.85 -3.58 18.34
N ALA A 74 8.86 -3.19 17.54
CA ALA A 74 8.35 -1.82 17.44
C ALA A 74 9.48 -0.78 17.26
N ASN A 75 10.58 -1.18 16.63
CA ASN A 75 11.75 -0.34 16.41
C ASN A 75 11.61 0.38 15.07
N LEU A 76 10.71 1.38 15.06
CA LEU A 76 10.32 2.09 13.84
C LEU A 76 11.49 2.75 13.09
N PRO A 77 12.46 3.43 13.75
CA PRO A 77 13.60 4.00 13.04
C PRO A 77 14.45 2.94 12.34
N ARG A 78 14.69 1.80 13.00
CA ARG A 78 15.45 0.70 12.42
C ARG A 78 14.69 0.01 11.29
N ALA A 79 13.37 -0.16 11.44
CA ALA A 79 12.50 -0.67 10.40
C ALA A 79 12.55 0.22 9.15
N LEU A 80 12.39 1.54 9.31
CA LEU A 80 12.42 2.50 8.21
C LEU A 80 13.77 2.52 7.50
N PHE A 81 14.88 2.57 8.26
CA PHE A 81 16.23 2.52 7.68
C PHE A 81 16.45 1.24 6.86
N THR A 82 16.07 0.10 7.42
CA THR A 82 16.22 -1.21 6.77
C THR A 82 15.34 -1.31 5.52
N LEU A 83 14.10 -0.82 5.59
CA LEU A 83 13.18 -0.80 4.46
C LEU A 83 13.70 0.06 3.30
N ARG A 84 14.23 1.25 3.61
CA ARG A 84 14.83 2.13 2.59
C ARG A 84 16.07 1.53 1.93
N ARG A 85 16.83 0.71 2.66
CA ARG A 85 17.90 -0.11 2.05
C ARG A 85 17.33 -1.14 1.08
N ALA A 86 16.27 -1.87 1.45
CA ALA A 86 15.61 -2.81 0.53
C ALA A 86 15.09 -2.09 -0.73
N MET A 87 14.47 -0.92 -0.55
CA MET A 87 14.03 -0.05 -1.64
C MET A 87 15.17 0.30 -2.59
N LYS A 88 16.28 0.80 -2.04
CA LYS A 88 17.47 1.16 -2.82
C LYS A 88 18.03 -0.03 -3.59
N LEU A 89 18.14 -1.21 -2.97
CA LEU A 89 18.63 -2.42 -3.64
C LEU A 89 17.75 -2.82 -4.82
N LEU A 90 16.43 -2.70 -4.68
CA LEU A 90 15.50 -2.99 -5.76
C LEU A 90 15.61 -1.94 -6.89
N GLU A 91 15.62 -0.66 -6.56
CA GLU A 91 15.72 0.43 -7.55
C GLU A 91 17.06 0.42 -8.28
N ASP A 92 18.17 0.15 -7.58
CA ASP A 92 19.49 0.03 -8.21
C ASP A 92 19.53 -1.16 -9.20
N ARG A 93 18.75 -2.23 -8.94
CA ARG A 93 18.71 -3.44 -9.78
C ARG A 93 17.82 -3.28 -11.02
N TYR A 94 16.67 -2.62 -10.89
CA TYR A 94 15.64 -2.57 -11.95
C TYR A 94 15.47 -1.18 -12.58
N GLY A 95 16.04 -0.14 -11.98
CA GLY A 95 15.85 1.25 -12.40
C GLY A 95 14.45 1.80 -12.13
N LEU A 96 14.28 3.08 -12.46
CA LEU A 96 12.98 3.76 -12.46
C LEU A 96 12.72 4.37 -13.86
N PRO A 97 11.52 4.22 -14.43
CA PRO A 97 10.40 3.41 -13.93
C PRO A 97 10.70 1.90 -14.00
N ILE A 98 10.12 1.13 -13.09
CA ILE A 98 10.27 -0.33 -13.07
C ILE A 98 9.40 -0.91 -14.19
N HIS A 99 10.03 -1.64 -15.11
CA HIS A 99 9.34 -2.32 -16.21
C HIS A 99 9.13 -3.81 -15.96
N ASP A 100 9.90 -4.40 -15.03
CA ASP A 100 9.73 -5.78 -14.63
C ASP A 100 8.49 -5.94 -13.74
N GLN A 101 7.58 -6.85 -14.13
CA GLN A 101 6.28 -6.99 -13.48
C GLN A 101 6.41 -7.46 -12.02
N ALA A 102 7.31 -8.40 -11.73
CA ALA A 102 7.51 -8.90 -10.38
C ALA A 102 8.17 -7.85 -9.47
N ALA A 103 9.18 -7.15 -9.99
CA ALA A 103 9.82 -6.03 -9.32
C ALA A 103 8.83 -4.87 -9.05
N GLU A 104 7.87 -4.64 -9.95
CA GLU A 104 6.84 -3.63 -9.74
C GLU A 104 5.96 -3.96 -8.52
N VAL A 105 5.57 -5.23 -8.37
CA VAL A 105 4.79 -5.69 -7.19
C VAL A 105 5.62 -5.49 -5.92
N TRP A 106 6.91 -5.82 -5.95
CA TRP A 106 7.82 -5.60 -4.81
C TRP A 106 7.97 -4.12 -4.45
N HIS A 107 8.16 -3.24 -5.44
CA HIS A 107 8.28 -1.81 -5.19
C HIS A 107 6.99 -1.21 -4.60
N ARG A 108 5.82 -1.62 -5.11
CA ARG A 108 4.52 -1.26 -4.51
C ARG A 108 4.42 -1.72 -3.06
N ARG A 109 4.92 -2.91 -2.74
CA ARG A 109 4.91 -3.48 -1.39
C ARG A 109 5.83 -2.70 -0.44
N LEU A 110 7.05 -2.37 -0.89
CA LEU A 110 8.00 -1.55 -0.15
C LEU A 110 7.44 -0.16 0.17
N LEU A 111 6.89 0.54 -0.83
CA LEU A 111 6.27 1.85 -0.64
C LEU A 111 5.08 1.78 0.33
N SER A 112 4.27 0.71 0.22
CA SER A 112 3.14 0.51 1.12
C SER A 112 3.57 0.31 2.57
N MET A 113 4.64 -0.47 2.83
CA MET A 113 5.17 -0.62 4.17
C MET A 113 5.77 0.69 4.69
N GLU A 114 6.45 1.47 3.84
CA GLU A 114 7.02 2.76 4.24
C GLU A 114 5.93 3.74 4.69
N ILE A 115 4.80 3.80 3.96
CA ILE A 115 3.63 4.58 4.34
C ILE A 115 3.12 4.21 5.75
N TRP A 116 3.11 2.91 6.09
CA TRP A 116 2.68 2.44 7.40
C TRP A 116 3.69 2.76 8.50
N ILE A 117 4.98 2.52 8.27
CA ILE A 117 6.03 2.85 9.26
C ILE A 117 6.01 4.35 9.57
N LEU A 118 5.93 5.21 8.55
CA LEU A 118 5.85 6.66 8.73
C LEU A 118 4.57 7.08 9.46
N SER A 119 3.46 6.40 9.21
CA SER A 119 2.22 6.62 9.97
C SER A 119 2.38 6.37 11.47
N ASP A 120 3.05 5.27 11.83
CA ASP A 120 3.25 4.86 13.22
C ASP A 120 4.33 5.71 13.92
N MET A 121 5.25 6.28 13.14
CA MET A 121 6.21 7.28 13.61
C MET A 121 5.60 8.68 13.79
N ASP A 122 4.34 8.88 13.40
CA ASP A 122 3.69 10.19 13.31
C ASP A 122 4.40 11.17 12.35
N ASP A 123 5.24 10.67 11.43
CA ASP A 123 5.86 11.46 10.36
C ASP A 123 4.86 11.64 9.20
N ARG A 124 3.93 12.58 9.40
CA ARG A 124 2.82 12.80 8.47
C ARG A 124 3.24 13.44 7.15
N GLU A 125 4.24 14.32 7.18
CA GLU A 125 4.79 14.93 5.96
C GLU A 125 5.57 13.89 5.14
N GLY A 126 6.42 13.08 5.77
CA GLY A 126 7.07 11.96 5.11
C GLY A 126 6.06 10.97 4.54
N GLN A 127 5.01 10.65 5.30
CA GLN A 127 3.92 9.78 4.84
C GLN A 127 3.26 10.32 3.56
N LEU A 128 2.96 11.62 3.49
CA LEU A 128 2.38 12.26 2.30
C LEU A 128 3.34 12.26 1.10
N GLN A 129 4.64 12.43 1.32
CA GLN A 129 5.64 12.36 0.26
C GLN A 129 5.70 10.98 -0.39
N VAL A 130 5.69 9.91 0.43
CA VAL A 130 5.70 8.53 -0.09
C VAL A 130 4.37 8.19 -0.77
N LEU A 131 3.24 8.69 -0.27
CA LEU A 131 1.94 8.55 -0.95
C LEU A 131 1.92 9.24 -2.31
N ALA A 132 2.47 10.46 -2.41
CA ALA A 132 2.60 11.16 -3.70
C ALA A 132 3.46 10.33 -4.67
N ARG A 133 4.62 9.86 -4.21
CA ARG A 133 5.51 8.98 -4.98
C ARG A 133 4.79 7.72 -5.48
N TYR A 134 4.00 7.07 -4.62
CA TYR A 134 3.19 5.91 -5.03
C TYR A 134 2.19 6.29 -6.13
N ASN A 135 1.46 7.40 -5.97
CA ASN A 135 0.38 7.78 -6.88
C ASN A 135 0.88 8.27 -8.25
N ASP A 136 2.11 8.81 -8.29
CA ASP A 136 2.81 9.21 -9.53
C ASP A 136 3.23 7.98 -10.34
N LEU A 137 3.71 6.93 -9.67
CA LEU A 137 4.21 5.72 -10.32
C LEU A 137 3.11 4.71 -10.64
N TYR A 138 2.07 4.63 -9.80
CA TYR A 138 1.18 3.49 -9.76
C TYR A 138 -0.30 3.84 -9.76
N LYS A 139 -1.08 2.93 -10.35
CA LYS A 139 -2.54 2.92 -10.32
C LYS A 139 -3.06 1.61 -9.68
N PRO A 140 -4.23 1.65 -9.01
CA PRO A 140 -4.97 2.86 -8.64
C PRO A 140 -4.22 3.69 -7.57
N PRO A 141 -4.45 5.01 -7.49
CA PRO A 141 -3.81 5.85 -6.48
C PRO A 141 -4.35 5.52 -5.08
N LYS A 142 -3.52 5.65 -4.06
CA LYS A 142 -3.86 5.47 -2.64
C LYS A 142 -4.41 6.76 -2.02
N GLU A 143 -5.31 7.48 -2.70
CA GLU A 143 -5.81 8.78 -2.25
C GLU A 143 -6.45 8.71 -0.85
N VAL A 144 -7.17 7.63 -0.55
CA VAL A 144 -7.83 7.43 0.75
C VAL A 144 -6.85 7.46 1.93
N HIS A 145 -5.59 7.08 1.71
CA HIS A 145 -4.57 7.06 2.76
C HIS A 145 -4.01 8.45 3.09
N LYS A 146 -4.35 9.49 2.32
CA LYS A 146 -3.92 10.87 2.58
C LYS A 146 -4.77 11.57 3.63
N MET A 147 -6.02 11.14 3.85
CA MET A 147 -6.95 11.84 4.76
C MET A 147 -6.41 11.91 6.20
N TRP A 148 -5.91 10.79 6.72
CA TRP A 148 -5.42 10.73 8.11
C TRP A 148 -4.19 11.62 8.37
N PRO A 149 -3.10 11.56 7.57
CA PRO A 149 -1.97 12.47 7.77
C PRO A 149 -2.37 13.94 7.60
N LEU A 150 -3.22 14.28 6.63
CA LEU A 150 -3.71 15.66 6.46
C LEU A 150 -4.50 16.13 7.69
N LEU A 151 -5.39 15.30 8.23
CA LEU A 151 -6.11 15.57 9.48
C LEU A 151 -5.15 15.82 10.63
N LYS A 152 -4.12 14.98 10.81
CA LYS A 152 -3.16 15.14 11.91
C LYS A 152 -2.26 16.38 11.77
N LEU A 153 -2.02 16.82 10.54
CA LEU A 153 -1.38 18.09 10.23
C LEU A 153 -2.32 19.31 10.30
N ARG A 154 -3.60 19.10 10.64
CA ARG A 154 -4.66 20.13 10.63
C ARG A 154 -4.89 20.78 9.26
N ARG A 155 -4.50 20.09 8.18
CA ARG A 155 -4.76 20.46 6.79
C ARG A 155 -6.17 20.01 6.41
N TYR A 156 -7.16 20.52 7.14
CA TYR A 156 -8.53 20.04 7.09
C TYR A 156 -9.18 20.20 5.72
N ASP A 157 -8.97 21.34 5.05
CA ASP A 157 -9.57 21.59 3.74
C ASP A 157 -9.11 20.58 2.69
N GLU A 158 -7.83 20.20 2.71
CA GLU A 158 -7.29 19.16 1.84
C GLU A 158 -7.85 17.77 2.20
N ALA A 159 -7.98 17.46 3.49
CA ALA A 159 -8.57 16.20 3.93
C ALA A 159 -10.05 16.09 3.51
N ILE A 160 -10.81 17.19 3.63
CA ILE A 160 -12.21 17.29 3.23
C ILE A 160 -12.34 17.09 1.72
N ALA A 161 -11.53 17.80 0.92
CA ALA A 161 -11.56 17.65 -0.54
C ALA A 161 -11.33 16.21 -1.00
N ILE A 162 -10.44 15.47 -0.32
CA ILE A 162 -10.23 14.04 -0.59
C ILE A 162 -11.45 13.22 -0.17
N GLY A 163 -11.98 13.46 1.03
CA GLY A 163 -13.17 12.77 1.53
C GLY A 163 -14.38 12.95 0.62
N GLU A 164 -14.72 14.18 0.27
CA GLU A 164 -15.87 14.51 -0.61
C GLU A 164 -15.73 13.92 -2.01
N LYS A 165 -14.49 13.78 -2.51
CA LYS A 165 -14.24 13.04 -3.74
C LYS A 165 -14.51 11.54 -3.57
N LEU A 166 -14.00 10.94 -2.49
CA LEU A 166 -13.98 9.49 -2.30
C LEU A 166 -15.30 8.89 -1.81
N ILE A 167 -16.24 9.69 -1.27
CA ILE A 167 -17.60 9.20 -0.98
C ILE A 167 -18.34 8.71 -2.25
N TYR A 168 -17.89 9.12 -3.44
CA TYR A 168 -18.40 8.66 -4.74
C TYR A 168 -17.56 7.56 -5.39
N SER A 169 -16.54 7.03 -4.70
CA SER A 169 -15.72 5.94 -5.26
C SER A 169 -16.56 4.68 -5.51
N ASP A 170 -16.26 3.94 -6.57
CA ASP A 170 -16.85 2.63 -6.82
C ASP A 170 -16.41 1.60 -5.76
N LEU A 171 -15.27 1.84 -5.10
CA LEU A 171 -14.72 0.98 -4.07
C LEU A 171 -15.36 1.27 -2.70
N GLU A 172 -16.10 0.29 -2.17
CA GLU A 172 -16.78 0.39 -0.88
C GLU A 172 -15.83 0.74 0.27
N TYR A 173 -14.63 0.15 0.28
CA TYR A 173 -13.59 0.46 1.26
C TYR A 173 -13.17 1.93 1.23
N GLU A 174 -13.06 2.55 0.06
CA GLU A 174 -12.71 3.96 -0.06
C GLU A 174 -13.84 4.85 0.44
N ARG A 175 -15.10 4.54 0.07
CA ARG A 175 -16.27 5.27 0.57
C ARG A 175 -16.35 5.22 2.10
N ARG A 176 -16.22 4.03 2.70
CA ARG A 176 -16.27 3.86 4.16
C ARG A 176 -15.19 4.68 4.87
N ARG A 177 -13.96 4.66 4.35
CA ARG A 177 -12.87 5.47 4.91
C ARG A 177 -13.05 6.96 4.67
N ALA A 178 -13.63 7.37 3.55
CA ALA A 178 -13.95 8.76 3.27
C ALA A 178 -14.94 9.32 4.29
N TYR A 179 -16.04 8.62 4.56
CA TYR A 179 -17.01 8.99 5.59
C TYR A 179 -16.37 9.04 6.98
N ASN A 180 -15.59 8.03 7.35
CA ASN A 180 -14.89 8.01 8.63
C ASN A 180 -13.90 9.18 8.76
N GLY A 181 -13.17 9.50 7.70
CA GLY A 181 -12.25 10.63 7.65
C GLY A 181 -12.96 11.98 7.79
N LEU A 182 -14.09 12.18 7.08
CA LEU A 182 -14.90 13.40 7.19
C LEU A 182 -15.48 13.57 8.59
N MET A 183 -15.99 12.48 9.18
CA MET A 183 -16.43 12.45 10.58
C MET A 183 -15.31 12.88 11.54
N ALA A 184 -14.11 12.36 11.35
CA ALA A 184 -12.95 12.68 12.18
C ALA A 184 -12.50 14.15 12.02
N VAL A 185 -12.52 14.68 10.78
CA VAL A 185 -12.19 16.10 10.54
C VAL A 185 -13.16 17.01 11.31
N GLU A 186 -14.46 16.76 11.20
CA GLU A 186 -15.46 17.57 11.88
C GLU A 186 -15.39 17.45 13.41
N ASP A 187 -15.02 16.28 13.94
CA ASP A 187 -14.80 16.11 15.38
C ASP A 187 -13.58 16.92 15.88
N GLU A 188 -12.45 16.87 15.17
CA GLU A 188 -11.25 17.68 15.47
C GLU A 188 -11.53 19.20 15.37
N ARG A 189 -12.47 19.59 14.49
CA ARG A 189 -12.99 20.97 14.37
C ARG A 189 -14.03 21.33 15.43
N ARG A 190 -14.38 20.39 16.32
CA ARG A 190 -15.43 20.51 17.35
C ARG A 190 -16.84 20.74 16.79
N ASN A 191 -17.06 20.36 15.53
CA ASN A 191 -18.37 20.40 14.88
C ASN A 191 -19.07 19.05 15.02
N ARG A 192 -19.54 18.75 16.25
CA ARG A 192 -20.13 17.45 16.59
C ARG A 192 -21.36 17.11 15.75
N GLN A 193 -22.14 18.11 15.35
CA GLN A 193 -23.32 17.93 14.51
C GLN A 193 -22.93 17.40 13.13
N ALA A 194 -21.99 18.05 12.44
CA ALA A 194 -21.52 17.60 11.13
C ALA A 194 -20.80 16.25 11.21
N SER A 195 -20.03 16.01 12.28
CA SER A 195 -19.40 14.71 12.54
C SER A 195 -20.45 13.59 12.60
N TYR A 196 -21.51 13.78 13.39
CA TYR A 196 -22.62 12.83 13.48
C TYR A 196 -23.33 12.62 12.13
N GLU A 197 -23.58 13.69 11.38
CA GLU A 197 -24.22 13.60 10.05
C GLU A 197 -23.38 12.80 9.04
N TRP A 198 -22.05 12.98 9.04
CA TRP A 198 -21.16 12.15 8.22
C TRP A 198 -21.17 10.69 8.66
N GLY A 199 -21.20 10.43 9.98
CA GLY A 199 -21.34 9.09 10.52
C GLY A 199 -22.62 8.38 10.05
N LEU A 200 -23.75 9.08 10.06
CA LEU A 200 -25.03 8.54 9.55
C LEU A 200 -24.97 8.24 8.05
N LYS A 201 -24.42 9.15 7.25
CA LYS A 201 -24.29 8.97 5.79
C LYS A 201 -23.39 7.78 5.42
N GLY A 202 -22.35 7.50 6.22
CA GLY A 202 -21.46 6.38 5.99
C GLY A 202 -22.01 5.00 6.38
N TYR A 203 -23.12 4.96 7.12
CA TYR A 203 -23.80 3.72 7.50
C TYR A 203 -24.86 3.27 6.49
N ALA A 204 -25.43 4.22 5.75
CA ALA A 204 -26.46 3.99 4.73
C ALA A 204 -25.88 3.41 3.43
#